data_AF-A0A7X6L4M1-F1
#
_entry.id   AF-A0A7X6L4M1-F1
#
_cell.length_a   1.000
_cell.length_b   1.000
_cell.length_c   1.000
_cell.angle_alpha   90.00
_cell.angle_beta   90.00
_cell.angle_gamma   90.00
#
_symmetry.space_group_name_H-M   'P 1'
#
loop_
_entity.id
_entity.type
_entity.pdbx_description
1 polymer ?
#
loop_
_entity_poly.entity_id
_entity_poly.type
_entity_poly.pdbx_seq_one_letter_code
_entity_poly.pdbx_strand_id
1 'polypeptide(L)'
;MAPRPDARHLKVATDDLRAEANIWAREATSLNDISTKIVDLKFNRVEAGLFQGVVSAHSKVVDRASDRCREGVDAFTEVSATLKKVADTYDYEDRNFADQVKDLW
;
A
#
# COMPACT_ATOMS: atom_id res chain seq x y z
N MET A 1 -35.25 7.95 -1.59
CA MET A 1 -33.86 8.32 -1.95
C MET A 1 -33.26 8.95 -0.70
N ALA A 2 -32.20 8.38 -0.13
CA ALA A 2 -31.57 8.99 1.04
C ALA A 2 -30.99 10.37 0.65
N PRO A 3 -31.06 11.38 1.54
CA PRO A 3 -30.49 12.69 1.26
C PRO A 3 -28.98 12.55 1.01
N ARG A 4 -28.46 13.23 -0.02
CA ARG A 4 -27.03 13.26 -0.33
C ARG A 4 -26.28 13.90 0.84
N PRO A 5 -25.13 13.36 1.27
CA PRO A 5 -24.28 14.01 2.26
C PRO A 5 -23.91 15.43 1.80
N ASP A 6 -23.82 16.38 2.74
CA ASP A 6 -23.33 17.71 2.40
C ASP A 6 -21.83 17.68 2.04
N ALA A 7 -21.36 18.72 1.35
CA ALA A 7 -19.98 18.81 0.86
C ALA A 7 -18.94 18.71 1.99
N ARG A 8 -19.27 19.13 3.22
CA ARG A 8 -18.35 19.06 4.35
C ARG A 8 -18.16 17.62 4.80
N HIS A 9 -19.23 16.85 4.94
CA HIS A 9 -19.14 15.43 5.30
C HIS A 9 -18.39 14.64 4.22
N LEU A 10 -18.63 14.93 2.94
CA LEU A 10 -17.90 14.31 1.85
C LEU A 10 -16.41 14.64 1.92
N LYS A 11 -16.07 15.90 2.18
CA LYS A 11 -14.67 16.33 2.31
C LYS A 11 -13.95 15.58 3.44
N VAL A 12 -14.54 15.51 4.62
CA VAL A 12 -14.00 14.75 5.76
C VAL A 12 -13.74 13.29 5.36
N ALA A 13 -14.73 12.63 4.73
CA ALA A 13 -14.56 11.25 4.30
C ALA A 13 -13.43 11.07 3.27
N THR A 14 -13.31 11.97 2.30
CA THR A 14 -12.20 11.90 1.32
C THR A 14 -10.83 12.17 1.94
N ASP A 15 -10.76 13.02 2.98
CA ASP A 15 -9.52 13.30 3.69
C ASP A 15 -9.11 12.10 4.56
N ASP A 16 -10.07 11.43 5.20
CA ASP A 16 -9.83 10.18 5.95
C ASP A 16 -9.34 9.07 5.02
N LEU A 17 -9.95 8.89 3.84
CA LEU A 17 -9.49 7.93 2.83
C LEU A 17 -8.06 8.20 2.39
N ARG A 18 -7.67 9.48 2.24
CA ARG A 18 -6.30 9.86 1.89
C ARG A 18 -5.32 9.63 3.03
N ALA A 19 -5.72 9.92 4.27
CA ALA A 19 -4.91 9.65 5.44
C ALA A 19 -4.62 8.15 5.55
N GLU A 20 -5.64 7.32 5.42
CA GLU A 20 -5.52 5.87 5.43
C GLU A 20 -4.64 5.38 4.26
N ALA A 21 -4.86 5.89 3.05
CA ALA A 21 -4.01 5.54 1.90
C ALA A 21 -2.53 5.81 2.14
N ASN A 22 -2.19 6.90 2.85
CA ASN A 22 -0.81 7.22 3.18
C ASN A 22 -0.23 6.27 4.23
N ILE A 23 -1.05 5.76 5.16
CA ILE A 23 -0.64 4.71 6.09
C ILE A 23 -0.29 3.44 5.32
N TRP A 24 -1.16 2.96 4.42
CA TRP A 24 -0.88 1.79 3.59
C TRP A 24 0.39 1.94 2.76
N ALA A 25 0.63 3.11 2.15
CA ALA A 25 1.86 3.38 1.39
C ALA A 25 3.12 3.37 2.27
N ARG A 26 3.01 3.92 3.49
CA ARG A 26 4.12 3.90 4.45
C ARG A 26 4.45 2.48 4.88
N GLU A 27 3.44 1.67 5.19
CA GLU A 27 3.65 0.29 5.59
C GLU A 27 4.18 -0.58 4.43
N ALA A 28 3.79 -0.30 3.18
CA ALA A 28 4.43 -0.91 2.01
C ALA A 28 5.94 -0.60 1.96
N THR A 29 6.32 0.64 2.26
CA THR A 29 7.74 1.05 2.33
C THR A 29 8.47 0.30 3.44
N SER A 30 7.89 0.25 4.65
CA SER A 30 8.44 -0.52 5.78
C SER A 30 8.65 -1.99 5.43
N LEU A 31 7.69 -2.61 4.74
CA LEU A 31 7.77 -4.02 4.36
C LEU A 31 8.83 -4.29 3.28
N ASN A 32 9.04 -3.34 2.37
CA ASN A 32 10.13 -3.40 1.40
C ASN A 32 11.51 -3.32 2.07
N ASP A 33 11.66 -2.45 3.07
CA ASP A 33 12.89 -2.35 3.86
C ASP A 33 13.17 -3.64 4.63
N ILE A 34 12.13 -4.27 5.19
CA ILE A 34 12.24 -5.59 5.84
C ILE A 34 12.66 -6.66 4.84
N SER A 35 12.05 -6.69 3.64
CA SER A 35 12.42 -7.65 2.59
C SER A 35 13.90 -7.55 2.22
N THR A 36 14.42 -6.33 2.11
CA THR A 36 15.84 -6.07 1.83
C THR A 36 16.74 -6.63 2.93
N LYS A 37 16.42 -6.34 4.19
CA LYS A 37 17.18 -6.86 5.35
C LYS A 37 17.12 -8.39 5.46
N ILE A 38 16.01 -9.01 5.07
CA ILE A 38 15.89 -10.48 5.04
C ILE A 38 16.87 -11.06 4.02
N VAL A 39 16.98 -10.47 2.83
CA VAL A 39 17.92 -10.93 1.78
C VAL A 39 19.37 -10.88 2.28
N ASP A 40 19.73 -9.87 3.08
CA ASP A 40 21.07 -9.73 3.66
C ASP A 40 21.43 -10.85 4.64
N LEU A 41 20.47 -11.64 5.13
CA LEU A 41 20.73 -12.80 5.98
C LEU A 41 21.32 -14.00 5.21
N LYS A 42 21.40 -13.94 3.87
CA LYS A 42 21.98 -15.03 3.08
C LYS A 42 23.48 -15.17 3.35
N PHE A 43 23.88 -16.37 3.76
CA PHE A 43 25.29 -16.76 3.79
C PHE A 43 25.87 -16.78 2.38
N ASN A 44 27.10 -16.28 2.22
CA ASN A 44 27.84 -16.51 1.00
C ASN A 44 28.48 -17.92 1.00
N ARG A 45 28.81 -18.44 -0.19
CA ARG A 45 29.36 -19.81 -0.35
C ARG A 45 30.68 -20.03 0.43
N VAL A 46 31.44 -18.97 0.66
CA VAL A 46 32.73 -19.01 1.37
C VAL A 46 32.52 -19.16 2.88
N GLU A 47 31.56 -18.42 3.44
CA GLU A 47 31.11 -18.55 4.84
C GLU A 47 30.49 -19.90 5.14
N ALA A 48 29.82 -20.50 4.14
CA ALA A 48 29.08 -21.75 4.28
C ALA A 48 29.96 -23.00 4.45
N GLY A 49 31.19 -23.00 3.94
CA GLY A 49 32.17 -24.08 4.12
C GLY A 49 31.58 -25.50 3.94
N LEU A 50 31.76 -26.37 4.93
CA LEU A 50 31.26 -27.75 4.96
C LEU A 50 29.74 -27.86 5.24
N PHE A 51 29.07 -26.77 5.63
CA PHE A 51 27.66 -26.75 6.02
C PHE A 51 26.71 -26.39 4.87
N GLN A 52 27.10 -26.66 3.62
CA GLN A 52 26.33 -26.30 2.42
C GLN A 52 24.88 -26.78 2.46
N GLY A 53 24.60 -27.96 3.02
CA GLY A 53 23.24 -28.49 3.14
C GLY A 53 22.33 -27.60 3.99
N VAL A 54 22.82 -27.16 5.15
CA VAL A 54 22.08 -26.25 6.07
C VAL A 54 21.95 -24.86 5.45
N VAL A 55 23.00 -24.36 4.79
CA VAL A 55 22.99 -23.06 4.12
C VAL A 55 22.00 -23.03 2.95
N SER A 56 21.87 -24.12 2.20
CA SER A 56 20.89 -24.21 1.12
C SER A 56 19.46 -24.15 1.66
N ALA A 57 19.15 -24.90 2.73
CA ALA A 57 17.83 -24.85 3.36
C ALA A 57 17.53 -23.46 3.95
N HIS A 58 18.50 -22.85 4.63
CA HIS A 58 18.41 -21.49 5.14
C HIS A 58 18.13 -20.48 4.03
N SER A 59 18.89 -20.53 2.94
CA SER A 59 18.75 -19.60 1.80
C SER A 59 17.35 -19.68 1.18
N LYS A 60 16.78 -20.89 1.06
CA LYS A 60 15.40 -21.07 0.58
C LYS A 60 14.35 -20.43 1.50
N VAL A 61 14.55 -20.52 2.81
CA VAL A 61 13.65 -19.87 3.78
C VAL A 61 13.75 -18.35 3.67
N VAL A 62 14.97 -17.83 3.56
CA VAL A 62 15.24 -16.40 3.36
C VAL A 62 14.57 -15.89 2.08
N ASP A 63 14.74 -16.61 0.97
CA ASP A 63 14.08 -16.29 -0.31
C ASP A 63 12.56 -16.26 -0.16
N ARG A 64 11.99 -17.31 0.43
CA ARG A 64 10.54 -17.40 0.61
C ARG A 64 10.00 -16.28 1.49
N ALA A 65 10.71 -15.91 2.54
CA ALA A 65 10.33 -14.81 3.42
C ALA A 65 10.42 -13.46 2.70
N SER A 66 11.49 -13.21 1.96
CA SER A 66 11.66 -11.98 1.16
C SER A 66 10.57 -11.84 0.10
N ASP A 67 10.22 -12.93 -0.60
CA ASP A 67 9.15 -12.94 -1.60
C ASP A 67 7.78 -12.66 -1.00
N ARG A 68 7.48 -13.25 0.17
CA ARG A 68 6.24 -12.94 0.92
C ARG A 68 6.16 -11.48 1.31
N CYS A 69 7.26 -10.86 1.71
CA CYS A 69 7.30 -9.43 1.97
C CYS A 69 7.00 -8.64 0.68
N ARG A 70 7.59 -8.99 -0.46
CA ARG A 70 7.32 -8.30 -1.75
C ARG A 70 5.85 -8.39 -2.16
N GLU A 71 5.22 -9.54 -2.03
CA GLU A 71 3.79 -9.68 -2.31
C GLU A 71 2.92 -8.81 -1.38
N GLY A 72 3.33 -8.65 -0.13
CA GLY A 72 2.68 -7.71 0.78
C GLY A 72 2.88 -6.25 0.36
N VAL A 73 4.06 -5.88 -0.15
CA VAL A 73 4.33 -4.52 -0.67
C VAL A 73 3.38 -4.22 -1.82
N ASP A 74 3.19 -5.15 -2.74
CA ASP A 74 2.30 -4.99 -3.88
C ASP A 74 0.84 -4.81 -3.42
N ALA A 75 0.38 -5.67 -2.51
CA ALA A 75 -0.98 -5.59 -1.97
C ALA A 75 -1.25 -4.28 -1.20
N PHE A 76 -0.31 -3.84 -0.36
CA PHE A 76 -0.46 -2.59 0.39
C PHE A 76 -0.44 -1.36 -0.54
N THR A 77 0.38 -1.41 -1.58
CA THR A 77 0.44 -0.38 -2.62
C THR A 77 -0.88 -0.30 -3.39
N GLU A 78 -1.47 -1.45 -3.73
CA GLU A 78 -2.78 -1.53 -4.40
C GLU A 78 -3.90 -0.95 -3.53
N VAL A 79 -3.92 -1.25 -2.23
CA VAL A 79 -4.89 -0.67 -1.28
C VAL A 79 -4.73 0.84 -1.22
N SER A 80 -3.50 1.35 -1.05
CA SER A 80 -3.22 2.79 -1.05
C SER A 80 -3.73 3.48 -2.33
N ALA A 81 -3.43 2.91 -3.50
CA ALA A 81 -3.85 3.45 -4.78
C ALA A 81 -5.38 3.46 -4.93
N THR A 82 -6.04 2.40 -4.47
CA THR A 82 -7.50 2.28 -4.51
C THR A 82 -8.17 3.34 -3.64
N LEU A 83 -7.70 3.52 -2.39
CA LEU A 83 -8.24 4.53 -1.48
C LEU A 83 -8.08 5.95 -2.05
N LYS A 84 -6.92 6.27 -2.63
CA LYS A 84 -6.69 7.56 -3.31
C LYS A 84 -7.65 7.75 -4.48
N LYS A 85 -7.79 6.74 -5.34
CA LYS A 85 -8.71 6.78 -6.48
C LYS A 85 -10.16 7.01 -6.07
N VAL A 86 -10.61 6.35 -4.99
CA VAL A 86 -11.97 6.54 -4.45
C VAL A 86 -12.15 7.97 -3.94
N ALA A 87 -11.18 8.49 -3.18
CA ALA A 87 -11.23 9.87 -2.70
C ALA A 87 -11.27 10.89 -3.85
N ASP A 88 -10.46 10.69 -4.89
CA ASP A 88 -10.42 11.57 -6.05
C ASP A 88 -11.72 11.52 -6.87
N THR A 89 -12.34 10.35 -6.95
CA THR A 89 -13.64 10.18 -7.63
C THR A 89 -14.72 10.97 -6.92
N TYR A 90 -14.81 10.87 -5.59
CA TYR A 90 -15.80 11.62 -4.80
C TYR A 90 -15.59 13.13 -4.88
N ASP A 91 -14.34 13.60 -4.80
CA ASP A 91 -14.03 15.03 -4.94
C ASP A 91 -14.39 15.57 -6.33
N TYR A 92 -14.19 14.77 -7.37
CA TYR A 92 -14.56 15.13 -8.73
C TYR A 92 -16.08 15.25 -8.89
N GLU A 93 -16.83 14.27 -8.39
CA GLU A 93 -18.30 14.27 -8.43
C GLU A 93 -18.91 15.43 -7.62
N ASP A 94 -18.28 15.83 -6.51
CA ASP A 94 -18.71 16.97 -5.71
C ASP A 94 -18.55 18.30 -6.47
N ARG A 95 -17.39 18.51 -7.10
CA ARG A 95 -17.11 19.72 -7.89
C ARG A 95 -18.04 19.85 -9.08
N ASN A 96 -18.22 18.76 -9.83
CA ASN A 96 -19.12 18.75 -10.98
C ASN A 96 -20.56 19.08 -10.59
N PHE A 97 -21.03 18.56 -9.44
CA PHE A 97 -22.35 18.90 -8.95
C PHE A 97 -22.45 20.36 -8.51
N ALA A 98 -21.44 20.87 -7.81
CA ALA A 98 -21.40 22.27 -7.40
C ALA A 98 -21.45 23.22 -8.61
N ASP A 99 -20.78 22.87 -9.71
CA ASP A 99 -20.80 23.67 -10.94
C ASP A 99 -22.15 23.57 -11.67
N GLN A 100 -22.75 22.38 -11.76
CA GLN A 100 -24.12 22.22 -12.29
C GLN A 100 -25.15 23.06 -11.52
N VAL A 101 -25.04 23.11 -10.19
CA VAL A 101 -25.95 23.92 -9.37
C VAL A 101 -25.74 25.41 -9.62
N LYS A 102 -24.50 25.88 -9.79
CA LYS A 102 -24.23 27.29 -10.13
C LYS A 102 -24.82 27.69 -11.49
N ASP A 103 -24.77 26.80 -12.48
CA ASP A 103 -25.32 27.08 -13.82
C ASP A 103 -26.86 27.15 -13.86
N LEU A 104 -27.55 26.67 -12.82
CA LEU A 104 -29.01 26.69 -12.70
C LEU A 104 -29.57 27.97 -12.06
N TRP A 105 -28.72 28.88 -11.59
CA TRP A 105 -29.09 30.13 -10.91
C TRP A 105 -28.42 31.35 -11.58
#